data_AF-A0AAV9VM58-F1
#
_entry.id   AF-A0AAV9VM58-F1
#
_cell.length_a   1.000
_cell.length_b   1.000
_cell.length_c   1.000
_cell.angle_alpha   90.00
_cell.angle_beta   90.00
_cell.angle_gamma   90.00
#
_symmetry.space_group_name_H-M   'P 1'
#
loop_
_entity.id
_entity.type
_entity.pdbx_description
1 polymer ?
#
loop_
_entity_poly.entity_id
_entity_poly.type
_entity_poly.pdbx_seq_one_letter_code
_entity_poly.pdbx_strand_id
1 'polypeptide(L)'
;MNSLYKYIKQDAFYTDQLNSYATANVAYKDDLQDVQSQVSNVIEPTADALVPIAAELKSTFDQIDRLEHLLTQVIAPQIKDISTKLDKTEQLVRWEEKAINQGKRVDLWKGVDMGDKDQRRIFRASDYFDEGGRLKDA
;
A
#
# COMPACT_ATOMS: atom_id res chain seq x y z
N MET A 1 -27.26 -69.41 -42.19
CA MET A 1 -27.82 -68.05 -42.20
C MET A 1 -28.01 -67.39 -40.83
N ASN A 2 -27.91 -68.09 -39.68
CA ASN A 2 -28.20 -67.50 -38.36
C ASN A 2 -27.06 -66.71 -37.69
N SER A 3 -25.80 -66.99 -38.04
CA SER A 3 -24.65 -66.34 -37.37
C SER A 3 -24.52 -64.86 -37.78
N LEU A 4 -24.61 -64.58 -39.08
CA LEU A 4 -24.45 -63.22 -39.63
C LEU A 4 -25.54 -62.24 -39.14
N TYR A 5 -26.78 -62.75 -38.98
CA TYR A 5 -27.89 -61.97 -38.43
C TYR A 5 -27.70 -61.62 -36.94
N LYS A 6 -27.00 -62.48 -36.19
CA LYS A 6 -26.66 -62.23 -34.78
C LYS A 6 -25.58 -61.16 -34.65
N TYR A 7 -24.55 -61.21 -35.52
CA TYR A 7 -23.51 -60.19 -35.56
C TYR A 7 -24.06 -58.81 -35.95
N ILE A 8 -24.92 -58.72 -36.97
CA ILE A 8 -25.55 -57.44 -37.37
C ILE A 8 -26.38 -56.83 -36.23
N LYS A 9 -27.13 -57.66 -35.49
CA LYS A 9 -27.91 -57.18 -34.32
C LYS A 9 -27.02 -56.70 -33.18
N GLN A 10 -25.89 -57.37 -32.98
CA GLN A 10 -24.94 -57.02 -31.92
C GLN A 10 -24.17 -55.74 -32.26
N ASP A 11 -23.78 -55.55 -33.51
CA ASP A 11 -23.18 -54.30 -34.00
C ASP A 11 -24.16 -53.12 -33.88
N ALA A 12 -25.41 -53.31 -34.31
CA ALA A 12 -26.46 -52.29 -34.18
C ALA A 12 -26.67 -51.87 -32.72
N PHE A 13 -26.64 -52.83 -31.78
CA PHE A 13 -26.75 -52.56 -30.36
C PHE A 13 -25.58 -51.72 -29.84
N TYR A 14 -24.34 -52.06 -30.20
CA TYR A 14 -23.18 -51.30 -29.78
C TYR A 14 -23.11 -49.91 -30.43
N THR A 15 -23.54 -49.76 -31.69
CA THR A 15 -23.62 -48.44 -32.33
C THR A 15 -24.67 -47.56 -31.68
N ASP A 16 -25.84 -48.11 -31.32
CA ASP A 16 -26.88 -47.35 -30.61
C ASP A 16 -26.42 -46.93 -29.22
N GLN A 17 -25.73 -47.83 -28.51
CA GLN A 17 -25.17 -47.52 -27.20
C GLN A 17 -24.08 -46.44 -27.29
N LEU A 18 -23.20 -46.53 -28.30
CA LEU A 18 -22.14 -45.55 -28.54
C LEU A 18 -22.71 -44.18 -28.95
N ASN A 19 -23.76 -44.16 -29.77
CA ASN A 19 -24.49 -42.94 -30.11
C ASN A 19 -25.17 -42.31 -28.89
N SER A 20 -25.73 -43.13 -28.00
CA SER A 20 -26.33 -42.68 -26.74
C SER A 20 -25.27 -42.04 -25.82
N TYR A 21 -24.10 -42.68 -25.65
CA TYR A 21 -23.00 -42.11 -24.88
C TYR A 21 -22.45 -40.83 -25.52
N ALA A 22 -22.31 -40.77 -26.83
CA ALA A 22 -21.87 -39.56 -27.53
C ALA A 22 -22.85 -38.40 -27.30
N THR A 23 -24.16 -38.67 -27.38
CA THR A 23 -25.21 -37.67 -27.13
C THR A 23 -25.19 -37.21 -25.68
N ALA A 24 -25.05 -38.13 -24.72
CA ALA A 24 -24.93 -37.78 -23.30
C ALA A 24 -23.69 -36.92 -23.03
N ASN A 25 -22.55 -37.26 -23.64
CA ASN A 25 -21.31 -36.48 -23.47
C ASN A 25 -21.42 -35.07 -24.05
N VAL A 26 -22.15 -34.89 -25.17
CA VAL A 26 -22.42 -33.55 -25.72
C VAL A 26 -23.28 -32.75 -24.72
N ALA A 27 -24.35 -33.34 -24.20
CA ALA A 27 -25.19 -32.68 -23.20
C ALA A 27 -24.41 -32.30 -21.93
N TYR A 28 -23.58 -33.21 -21.41
CA TYR A 28 -22.72 -32.91 -20.25
C TYR A 28 -21.72 -31.80 -20.53
N LYS A 29 -21.17 -31.74 -21.74
CA LYS A 29 -20.25 -30.67 -22.12
C LYS A 29 -20.96 -29.32 -22.18
N ASP A 30 -22.17 -29.28 -22.72
CA ASP A 30 -22.97 -28.05 -22.81
C ASP A 30 -23.34 -27.55 -21.40
N ASP A 31 -23.79 -28.44 -20.52
CA ASP A 31 -24.06 -28.10 -19.11
C ASP A 31 -22.83 -27.51 -18.41
N LEU A 32 -21.64 -28.09 -18.64
CA LEU A 32 -20.39 -27.57 -18.07
C LEU A 32 -20.03 -26.20 -18.64
N GLN A 33 -20.27 -25.96 -19.93
CA GLN A 33 -20.03 -24.66 -20.55
C GLN A 33 -20.98 -23.59 -20.01
N ASP A 34 -22.24 -23.94 -19.78
CA ASP A 34 -23.22 -23.03 -19.19
C ASP A 34 -22.87 -22.68 -17.75
N VAL A 35 -22.48 -23.66 -16.93
CA VAL A 35 -22.01 -23.41 -15.56
C VAL A 35 -20.74 -22.56 -15.58
N GLN A 36 -19.79 -22.84 -16.47
CA GLN A 36 -18.59 -22.02 -16.62
C GLN A 36 -18.94 -20.58 -16.98
N SER A 37 -19.88 -20.38 -17.90
CA SER A 37 -20.34 -19.05 -18.32
C SER A 37 -21.01 -18.30 -17.16
N GLN A 38 -21.88 -18.97 -16.40
CA GLN A 38 -22.52 -18.39 -15.22
C GLN A 38 -21.49 -17.97 -14.16
N VAL A 39 -20.46 -18.79 -13.94
CA VAL A 39 -19.37 -18.48 -13.01
C VAL A 39 -18.54 -17.30 -13.53
N SER A 40 -18.19 -17.26 -14.82
CA SER A 40 -17.45 -16.14 -15.43
C SER A 40 -18.20 -14.81 -15.27
N ASN A 41 -19.52 -14.83 -15.49
CA ASN A 41 -20.39 -13.66 -15.35
C ASN A 41 -20.42 -13.06 -13.94
N VAL A 42 -19.98 -13.81 -12.92
CA VAL A 42 -19.85 -13.33 -11.54
C VAL A 42 -18.41 -12.94 -11.22
N ILE A 43 -17.45 -13.77 -11.62
CA ILE A 43 -16.04 -13.57 -11.26
C ILE A 43 -15.47 -12.35 -11.98
N GLU A 44 -15.73 -12.17 -13.28
CA GLU A 44 -15.14 -11.07 -14.06
C GLU A 44 -15.57 -9.70 -13.54
N PRO A 45 -16.87 -9.39 -13.34
CA PRO A 45 -17.27 -8.09 -12.80
C PRO A 45 -16.78 -7.87 -11.36
N THR A 46 -16.69 -8.94 -10.57
CA THR A 46 -16.17 -8.85 -9.20
C THR A 46 -14.68 -8.54 -9.21
N ALA A 47 -13.91 -9.18 -10.10
CA ALA A 47 -12.49 -8.88 -10.28
C ALA A 47 -12.28 -7.45 -10.77
N ASP A 48 -13.07 -7.00 -11.76
CA ASP A 48 -13.02 -5.64 -12.28
C ASP A 48 -13.33 -4.58 -11.20
N ALA A 49 -14.20 -4.91 -10.23
CA ALA A 49 -14.46 -4.05 -9.08
C ALA A 49 -13.32 -4.08 -8.04
N LEU A 50 -12.68 -5.22 -7.83
CA LEU A 50 -11.63 -5.39 -6.81
C LEU A 50 -10.26 -4.88 -7.25
N VAL A 51 -9.92 -4.96 -8.53
CA VAL A 51 -8.63 -4.50 -9.07
C VAL A 51 -8.34 -3.02 -8.76
N PRO A 52 -9.24 -2.05 -9.01
CA PRO A 52 -8.97 -0.65 -8.68
C PRO A 52 -8.85 -0.44 -7.16
N ILE A 53 -9.66 -1.13 -6.37
CA ILE A 53 -9.58 -1.06 -4.90
C ILE A 53 -8.21 -1.54 -4.40
N ALA A 54 -7.70 -2.65 -4.94
CA ALA A 54 -6.37 -3.15 -4.63
C ALA A 54 -5.26 -2.17 -5.04
N ALA A 55 -5.41 -1.50 -6.19
CA ALA A 55 -4.47 -0.48 -6.64
C ALA A 55 -4.48 0.76 -5.74
N GLU A 56 -5.65 1.22 -5.29
CA GLU A 56 -5.77 2.32 -4.33
C GLU A 56 -5.17 1.96 -2.97
N LEU A 57 -5.45 0.75 -2.47
CA LEU A 57 -4.86 0.24 -1.23
C LEU A 57 -3.34 0.24 -1.31
N LYS A 58 -2.77 -0.27 -2.40
CA LYS A 58 -1.32 -0.23 -2.62
C LYS A 58 -0.78 1.20 -2.57
N SER A 59 -1.40 2.13 -3.30
CA SER A 59 -1.00 3.54 -3.26
C SER A 59 -1.10 4.15 -1.86
N THR A 60 -2.06 3.71 -1.05
CA THR A 60 -2.26 4.21 0.31
C THR A 60 -1.17 3.68 1.25
N PHE A 61 -0.82 2.40 1.14
CA PHE A 61 0.30 1.82 1.89
C PHE A 61 1.64 2.46 1.52
N ASP A 62 1.89 2.70 0.24
CA ASP A 62 3.10 3.39 -0.21
C ASP A 62 3.19 4.81 0.41
N GLN A 63 2.06 5.50 0.59
CA GLN A 63 2.03 6.80 1.28
C GLN A 63 2.26 6.69 2.78
N ILE A 64 1.73 5.66 3.43
CA ILE A 64 1.95 5.40 4.86
C ILE A 64 3.44 5.15 5.13
N ASP A 65 4.08 4.31 4.33
CA ASP A 65 5.51 4.00 4.49
C ASP A 65 6.37 5.28 4.36
N ARG A 66 6.01 6.16 3.42
CA ARG A 66 6.70 7.46 3.25
C ARG A 66 6.45 8.39 4.43
N LEU A 67 5.23 8.44 4.98
CA LEU A 67 4.93 9.22 6.18
C LEU A 67 5.75 8.71 7.37
N GLU A 68 5.85 7.40 7.53
CA GLU A 68 6.66 6.80 8.59
C GLU A 68 8.13 7.15 8.44
N HIS A 69 8.67 7.08 7.22
CA HIS A 69 10.04 7.50 6.93
C HIS A 69 10.26 8.97 7.28
N LEU A 70 9.37 9.87 6.85
CA LEU A 70 9.47 11.30 7.13
C LEU A 70 9.44 11.58 8.65
N LEU A 71 8.53 10.93 9.37
CA LEU A 71 8.38 11.09 10.80
C LEU A 71 9.63 10.62 11.55
N THR A 72 10.16 9.45 11.19
CA THR A 72 11.28 8.81 11.89
C THR A 72 12.64 9.39 11.54
N GLN A 73 12.89 9.71 10.26
CA GLN A 73 14.21 10.13 9.79
C GLN A 73 14.40 11.64 9.76
N VAL A 74 13.32 12.41 9.63
CA VAL A 74 13.41 13.87 9.48
C VAL A 74 12.86 14.58 10.71
N ILE A 75 11.60 14.32 11.06
CA ILE A 75 10.90 15.10 12.09
C ILE A 75 11.41 14.76 13.50
N ALA A 76 11.49 13.47 13.84
CA ALA A 76 11.91 13.06 15.19
C ALA A 76 13.34 13.54 15.55
N PRO A 77 14.36 13.45 14.67
CA PRO A 77 15.67 14.01 14.95
C PRO A 77 15.66 15.53 15.12
N GLN A 78 14.90 16.25 14.29
CA GLN A 78 14.79 17.71 14.42
C GLN A 78 14.15 18.15 15.74
N ILE A 79 13.09 17.47 16.18
CA ILE A 79 12.46 17.73 17.47
C ILE A 79 13.47 17.49 18.60
N LYS A 80 14.26 16.42 18.53
CA LYS A 80 15.30 16.13 19.52
C LYS A 80 16.38 17.21 19.56
N ASP A 81 16.82 17.69 18.40
CA ASP A 81 17.82 18.76 18.30
C ASP A 81 17.29 20.07 18.88
N ILE A 82 16.03 20.42 18.59
CA ILE A 82 15.37 21.60 19.13
C ILE A 82 15.22 21.49 20.66
N SER A 83 14.78 20.33 21.16
CA SER A 83 14.68 20.08 22.62
C SER A 83 16.03 20.27 23.30
N THR A 84 17.09 19.72 22.72
CA THR A 84 18.45 19.85 23.29
C THR A 84 18.94 21.31 23.30
N LYS A 85 18.60 22.09 22.28
CA LYS A 85 18.90 23.52 22.23
C LYS A 85 18.09 24.28 23.29
N LEU A 86 16.82 23.95 23.45
CA LEU A 86 15.94 24.55 24.46
C LEU A 86 16.49 24.32 25.87
N ASP A 87 16.87 23.08 26.19
CA ASP A 87 17.45 22.73 27.50
C ASP A 87 18.73 23.55 27.79
N LYS A 88 19.59 23.72 26.79
CA LYS A 88 20.81 24.55 26.93
C LYS A 88 20.46 26.01 27.15
N THR A 89 19.50 26.56 26.42
CA THR A 89 19.06 27.95 26.61
C THR A 89 18.43 28.16 27.98
N GLU A 90 17.63 27.21 28.47
CA GLU A 90 17.05 27.28 29.81
C GLU A 90 18.14 27.24 30.89
N GLN A 91 19.13 26.37 30.74
CA GLN A 91 20.26 26.32 31.65
C GLN A 91 21.03 27.65 31.65
N LEU A 92 21.31 28.22 30.48
CA LEU A 92 21.97 29.52 30.38
C LEU A 92 21.18 30.62 31.10
N VAL A 93 19.87 30.71 30.85
CA VAL A 93 18.99 31.69 31.51
C VAL A 93 19.04 31.53 33.04
N ARG A 94 18.93 30.30 33.55
CA ARG A 94 19.03 30.04 35.01
C ARG A 94 20.40 30.44 35.59
N TRP A 95 21.48 30.30 34.84
CA TRP A 95 22.81 30.73 35.26
C TRP A 95 22.93 32.26 35.27
N GLU A 96 22.39 32.92 34.25
CA GLU A 96 22.33 34.37 34.14
C GLU A 96 21.50 34.99 35.27
N GLU A 97 20.33 34.43 35.57
CA GLU A 97 19.50 34.83 36.71
C GLU A 97 20.28 34.75 38.05
N LYS A 98 21.01 33.65 38.27
CA LYS A 98 21.87 33.51 39.47
C LYS A 98 23.00 34.53 39.49
N ALA A 99 23.61 34.84 38.36
CA ALA A 99 24.68 35.83 38.26
C ALA A 99 24.16 37.25 38.56
N ILE A 100 22.99 37.63 38.02
CA ILE A 100 22.32 38.89 38.32
C ILE A 100 22.00 38.99 39.81
N ASN A 101 21.43 37.92 40.41
CA ASN A 101 21.13 37.88 41.84
C ASN A 101 22.39 38.01 42.74
N GLN A 102 23.56 37.64 42.22
CA GLN A 102 24.85 37.82 42.89
C GLN A 102 25.53 39.17 42.58
N GLY A 103 24.87 40.06 41.86
CA GLY A 103 25.42 41.37 41.45
C GLY A 103 26.51 41.29 40.38
N LYS A 104 26.68 40.13 39.72
CA LYS A 104 27.63 39.96 38.62
C LYS A 104 27.03 40.49 37.32
N ARG A 105 27.85 41.16 36.52
CA ARG A 105 27.45 41.68 35.21
C ARG A 105 27.23 40.51 34.24
N VAL A 106 26.05 40.46 33.61
CA VAL A 106 25.69 39.49 32.58
C VAL A 106 25.59 40.20 31.24
N ASP A 107 26.22 39.64 30.20
CA ASP A 107 26.09 40.14 28.83
C ASP A 107 24.79 39.62 28.21
N LEU A 108 23.73 40.42 28.34
CA LEU A 108 22.37 40.11 27.85
C LEU A 108 22.24 40.06 26.31
N TRP A 109 23.33 40.33 25.57
CA TRP A 109 23.28 40.60 24.12
C TRP A 109 24.25 39.77 23.29
N LYS A 110 24.76 38.64 23.81
CA LYS A 110 25.34 37.65 22.90
C LYS A 110 24.22 37.11 22.02
N GLY A 111 24.19 37.54 20.76
CA GLY A 111 23.25 37.06 19.78
C GLY A 111 23.22 35.54 19.83
N VAL A 112 22.03 34.98 20.02
CA VAL A 112 21.84 33.53 19.92
C VAL A 112 22.33 33.15 18.53
N ASP A 113 23.44 32.43 18.46
CA ASP A 113 23.93 31.88 17.21
C ASP A 113 22.93 30.81 16.77
N MET A 114 21.95 31.26 16.00
CA MET A 114 20.91 30.42 15.45
C MET A 114 21.46 29.59 14.27
N GLY A 115 22.76 29.69 13.96
CA GLY A 115 23.41 29.04 12.84
C GLY A 115 22.92 29.57 11.49
N ASP A 116 23.62 29.15 10.44
CA ASP A 116 23.32 29.53 9.08
C ASP A 116 21.92 29.06 8.66
N LYS A 117 21.14 29.91 7.97
CA LYS A 117 19.74 29.62 7.62
C LYS A 117 19.62 28.37 6.74
N ASP A 118 20.63 28.11 5.92
CA ASP A 118 20.70 26.98 5.00
C ASP A 118 21.19 25.68 5.68
N GLN A 119 21.85 25.79 6.83
CA GLN A 119 22.23 24.63 7.66
C GLN A 119 21.14 24.23 8.66
N ARG A 120 20.15 25.10 8.88
CA ARG A 120 18.94 24.74 9.63
C ARG A 120 18.11 23.79 8.78
N ARG A 121 18.33 22.49 8.97
CA ARG A 121 17.39 21.44 8.57
C ARG A 121 16.09 21.63 9.35
N ILE A 122 15.26 22.57 8.92
CA ILE A 122 13.91 22.77 9.42
C ILE A 122 12.99 22.08 8.43
N PHE A 123 12.19 21.15 8.91
CA PHE A 123 11.14 20.53 8.13
C PHE A 123 10.22 21.61 7.55
N ARG A 124 10.08 21.62 6.22
CA ARG A 124 9.09 22.43 5.51
C ARG A 124 8.20 21.49 4.73
N ALA A 125 6.89 21.57 4.97
CA ALA A 125 5.93 20.71 4.28
C ALA A 125 6.04 20.82 2.74
N SER A 126 6.35 22.01 2.21
CA SER A 126 6.57 22.23 0.77
C SER A 126 7.64 21.33 0.14
N ASP A 127 8.63 20.93 0.93
CA ASP A 127 9.79 20.19 0.43
C ASP A 127 9.46 18.70 0.26
N TYR A 128 8.43 18.21 0.96
CA TYR A 128 8.06 16.80 1.01
C TYR A 128 6.69 16.49 0.38
N PHE A 129 5.80 17.49 0.27
CA PHE A 129 4.47 17.32 -0.34
C PHE A 129 4.39 17.98 -1.71
N ASP A 130 3.68 17.35 -2.64
CA ASP A 130 3.33 17.90 -3.95
C ASP A 130 2.12 18.85 -3.86
N GLU A 131 1.77 19.50 -4.98
CA GLU A 131 0.61 20.40 -5.07
C GLU A 131 -0.73 19.69 -4.83
N GLY A 132 -0.76 18.35 -4.98
CA GLY A 132 -1.91 17.50 -4.70
C GLY A 132 -1.96 16.98 -3.25
N GLY A 133 -1.05 17.42 -2.37
CA GLY A 133 -0.98 16.99 -0.98
C GLY A 133 -0.45 15.58 -0.76
N ARG A 134 0.17 14.96 -1.76
CA ARG A 134 0.81 13.64 -1.68
C ARG A 134 2.31 13.79 -1.42
N LEU A 135 2.91 12.78 -0.80
CA LEU A 135 4.35 12.77 -0.55
C LEU A 135 5.12 12.56 -1.85
N LYS A 136 6.06 13.47 -2.12
CA LYS A 136 6.99 13.40 -3.25
C LYS A 136 7.84 12.13 -3.17
N ASP A 137 8.27 11.63 -4.32
CA ASP A 137 9.34 10.64 -4.38
C ASP A 137 10.63 11.27 -3.83
N ALA A 138 11.30 10.53 -2.93
CA ALA A 138 12.56 10.95 -2.31
C ALA A 138 13.74 10.85 -3.29
#